data_AF-A0A7S3VCE0-F1
#
_entry.id   AF-A0A7S3VCE0-F1
#
_cell.length_a   1.000
_cell.length_b   1.000
_cell.length_c   1.000
_cell.angle_alpha   90.00
_cell.angle_beta   90.00
_cell.angle_gamma   90.00
#
_symmetry.space_group_name_H-M   'P 1'
#
loop_
_entity.id
_entity.type
_entity.pdbx_description
1 polymer ?
#
loop_
_entity_poly.entity_id
_entity_poly.type
_entity_poly.pdbx_seq_one_letter_code
_entity_poly.pdbx_strand_id
1 'polypeptide(L)'
;MSLDHQQQYQQEVLFLSCLPDVVFYKILCFVDNPHHTSVVVAQQITPLCKAARSYTECDSLWESILGGFYNSNSDSNNSSDTSSSASASASAKANAYRARTQRRSSKRLRRTTAKEDCIHAFLNLRDQTEMCLQEVADMAISKTPHPLTLARLRSSIHNYGPILNINQRSAIGGTLLVDCCRARCIRESVILACVRELVCVYGACPMIPATEGAMHQRVKVKVKVTAPVPTPAPAPSATNMTRSTTTSNTATKSNNNDENDKNNNKKKQESQRYGNTLPALVVASARGMPSVVQFLLDRNPRLRNEYGTSRFRLFKNSRKSISGTYTPSEFATGMMEAEMEYGASKRELKALEQCIRLLREEGKKEEEGAA
;
A
#
# COMPACT_ATOMS: atom_id res chain seq x y z
N MET A 1 20.17 15.74 5.81
CA MET A 1 20.14 15.89 4.34
C MET A 1 19.88 17.34 4.01
N SER A 2 20.79 18.01 3.29
CA SER A 2 20.57 19.42 2.91
C SER A 2 19.28 19.53 2.08
N LEU A 3 18.58 20.65 2.22
CA LEU A 3 17.42 21.03 1.42
C LEU A 3 17.66 20.81 -0.08
N ASP A 4 18.92 20.87 -0.52
CA ASP A 4 19.34 20.65 -1.90
C ASP A 4 19.05 19.23 -2.40
N HIS A 5 19.19 18.17 -1.58
CA HIS A 5 18.93 16.80 -2.05
C HIS A 5 17.44 16.49 -2.20
N GLN A 6 16.59 17.10 -1.37
CA GLN A 6 15.13 16.95 -1.50
C GLN A 6 14.59 17.80 -2.65
N GLN A 7 15.17 18.98 -2.89
CA GLN A 7 14.94 19.74 -4.10
C GLN A 7 15.41 18.97 -5.34
N GLN A 8 16.59 18.34 -5.30
CA GLN A 8 17.14 17.57 -6.40
C GLN A 8 16.25 16.38 -6.77
N TYR A 9 15.76 15.61 -5.79
CA TYR A 9 14.84 14.50 -6.06
C TYR A 9 13.48 14.98 -6.62
N GLN A 10 12.96 16.11 -6.12
CA GLN A 10 11.75 16.70 -6.71
C GLN A 10 12.01 17.26 -8.11
N GLN A 11 13.20 17.81 -8.37
CA GLN A 11 13.63 18.25 -9.70
C GLN A 11 13.78 17.08 -10.66
N GLU A 12 14.31 15.94 -10.22
CA GLU A 12 14.46 14.73 -11.03
C GLU A 12 13.11 14.10 -11.39
N VAL A 13 12.17 14.05 -10.43
CA VAL A 13 10.80 13.59 -10.70
C VAL A 13 10.06 14.56 -11.63
N LEU A 14 10.26 15.88 -11.46
CA LEU A 14 9.73 16.89 -12.38
C LEU A 14 10.36 16.76 -13.77
N PHE A 15 11.66 16.53 -13.85
CA PHE A 15 12.38 16.36 -15.12
C PHE A 15 11.87 15.17 -15.91
N LEU A 16 11.65 14.03 -15.23
CA LEU A 16 11.06 12.84 -15.84
C LEU A 16 9.62 13.08 -16.34
N SER A 17 8.85 13.91 -15.65
CA SER A 17 7.49 14.30 -16.08
C SER A 17 7.45 15.30 -17.24
N CYS A 18 8.56 16.00 -17.50
CA CYS A 18 8.71 16.92 -18.63
C CYS A 18 9.22 16.24 -19.91
N LEU A 19 9.67 14.98 -19.81
CA LEU A 19 10.10 14.24 -20.99
C LEU A 19 8.91 13.94 -21.90
N PRO A 20 9.07 14.01 -23.23
CA PRO A 20 8.06 13.53 -24.15
C PRO A 20 7.73 12.06 -23.84
N ASP A 21 6.43 11.72 -23.85
CA ASP A 21 5.86 10.39 -23.56
C ASP A 21 6.68 9.22 -24.12
N VAL A 22 7.19 9.37 -25.35
CA VAL A 22 7.97 8.34 -26.07
C VAL A 22 9.36 8.13 -25.46
N VAL A 23 10.00 9.18 -24.97
CA VAL A 23 11.35 9.13 -24.38
C VAL A 23 11.29 8.51 -22.98
N PHE A 24 10.32 8.94 -22.16
CA PHE A 24 10.08 8.36 -20.84
C PHE A 24 9.81 6.85 -20.92
N TYR A 25 8.96 6.46 -21.88
CA TYR A 25 8.66 5.07 -22.18
C TYR A 25 9.90 4.26 -22.61
N LYS A 26 10.75 4.80 -23.49
CA LYS A 26 12.01 4.14 -23.92
C LYS A 26 13.01 3.97 -22.78
N ILE A 27 13.11 4.95 -21.88
CA ILE A 27 13.98 4.87 -20.70
C ILE A 27 13.53 3.72 -19.81
N LEU A 28 12.23 3.59 -19.54
CA LEU A 28 11.69 2.50 -18.73
C LEU A 28 11.90 1.11 -19.33
N CYS A 29 11.80 1.00 -20.67
CA CYS A 29 12.11 -0.24 -21.38
C CYS A 29 13.61 -0.56 -21.45
N PHE A 30 14.49 0.41 -21.19
CA PHE A 30 15.93 0.21 -21.19
C PHE A 30 16.49 -0.08 -19.79
N VAL A 31 15.88 0.50 -18.75
CA VAL A 31 16.41 0.47 -17.37
C VAL A 31 15.88 -0.71 -16.56
N ASP A 32 14.70 -1.26 -16.92
CA ASP A 32 14.03 -2.28 -16.10
C ASP A 32 13.84 -3.61 -16.85
N ASN A 33 13.77 -4.70 -16.10
CA ASN A 33 13.62 -6.06 -16.64
C ASN A 33 12.22 -6.17 -17.29
N PRO A 34 12.06 -6.75 -18.49
CA PRO A 34 10.83 -6.62 -19.29
C PRO A 34 9.55 -7.10 -18.57
N HIS A 35 9.67 -7.95 -17.56
CA HIS A 35 8.56 -8.42 -16.71
C HIS A 35 8.06 -7.37 -15.72
N HIS A 36 8.98 -6.60 -15.13
CA HIS A 36 8.65 -5.54 -14.18
C HIS A 36 8.18 -4.28 -14.93
N THR A 37 8.84 -3.98 -16.05
CA THR A 37 8.46 -2.91 -16.97
C THR A 37 7.07 -3.12 -17.54
N SER A 38 6.68 -4.33 -17.92
CA SER A 38 5.36 -4.58 -18.53
C SER A 38 4.21 -4.36 -17.55
N VAL A 39 4.38 -4.69 -16.26
CA VAL A 39 3.39 -4.42 -15.22
C VAL A 39 3.30 -2.92 -14.91
N VAL A 40 4.44 -2.25 -14.73
CA VAL A 40 4.50 -0.80 -14.48
C VAL A 40 3.95 -0.02 -15.68
N VAL A 41 4.35 -0.39 -16.89
CA VAL A 41 3.88 0.23 -18.14
C VAL A 41 2.39 0.00 -18.30
N ALA A 42 1.89 -1.23 -18.22
CA ALA A 42 0.47 -1.54 -18.46
C ALA A 42 -0.48 -0.92 -17.42
N GLN A 43 -0.05 -0.74 -16.16
CA GLN A 43 -0.93 -0.31 -15.08
C GLN A 43 -0.76 1.14 -14.67
N GLN A 44 0.48 1.60 -14.56
CA GLN A 44 0.77 2.92 -14.01
C GLN A 44 0.92 3.95 -15.12
N ILE A 45 1.43 3.54 -16.29
CA ILE A 45 1.84 4.48 -17.33
C ILE A 45 0.87 4.51 -18.51
N THR A 46 0.28 3.38 -18.90
CA THR A 46 -0.75 3.30 -19.96
C THR A 46 -1.94 4.27 -19.75
N PRO A 47 -2.42 4.53 -18.52
CA PRO A 47 -3.44 5.56 -18.29
C PRO A 47 -2.92 6.99 -18.51
N LEU A 48 -1.63 7.21 -18.31
CA LEU A 48 -0.99 8.53 -18.29
C LEU A 48 -0.31 8.92 -19.61
N CYS A 49 0.09 7.93 -20.43
CA CYS A 49 0.91 8.12 -21.62
C CYS A 49 0.25 7.49 -22.85
N LYS A 50 0.05 8.30 -23.91
CA LYS A 50 -0.58 7.83 -25.16
C LYS A 50 0.32 6.86 -25.92
N ALA A 51 1.64 7.10 -25.88
CA ALA A 51 2.62 6.22 -26.53
C ALA A 51 2.67 4.83 -25.88
N ALA A 52 2.62 4.76 -24.55
CA ALA A 52 2.51 3.51 -23.80
C ALA A 52 1.22 2.76 -24.14
N ARG A 53 0.10 3.49 -24.29
CA ARG A 53 -1.19 2.91 -24.69
C ARG A 53 -1.15 2.30 -26.08
N SER A 54 -0.66 3.04 -27.08
CA SER A 54 -0.45 2.51 -28.45
C SER A 54 0.52 1.34 -28.49
N TYR A 55 1.51 1.32 -27.58
CA TYR A 55 2.47 0.24 -27.48
C TYR A 55 1.85 -1.03 -26.85
N THR A 56 1.05 -0.89 -25.78
CA THR A 56 0.30 -2.01 -25.18
C THR A 56 -0.82 -2.57 -26.06
N GLU A 57 -1.24 -1.84 -27.09
CA GLU A 57 -2.20 -2.33 -28.08
C GLU A 57 -1.51 -3.13 -29.21
N CYS A 58 -0.17 -3.16 -29.24
CA CYS A 58 0.57 -3.92 -30.24
C CYS A 58 0.69 -5.40 -29.84
N ASP A 59 0.04 -6.30 -30.57
CA ASP A 59 0.11 -7.75 -30.31
C ASP A 59 1.55 -8.29 -30.35
N SER A 60 2.41 -7.72 -31.21
CA SER A 60 3.81 -8.14 -31.33
C SER A 60 4.67 -7.89 -30.08
N LEU A 61 4.28 -6.92 -29.25
CA LEU A 61 4.91 -6.70 -27.94
C LEU A 61 4.63 -7.88 -27.01
N TRP A 62 3.35 -8.24 -26.89
CA TRP A 62 2.94 -9.31 -25.99
C TRP A 62 3.45 -10.66 -26.46
N GLU A 63 3.53 -10.88 -27.78
CA GLU A 63 4.23 -12.03 -28.35
C GLU A 63 5.75 -12.01 -28.10
N SER A 64 6.40 -10.84 -28.03
CA SER A 64 7.83 -10.75 -27.66
C SER A 64 8.05 -11.01 -26.16
N ILE A 65 7.21 -10.43 -25.30
CA ILE A 65 7.26 -10.61 -23.84
C ILE A 65 6.97 -12.08 -23.46
N LEU A 66 5.98 -12.72 -24.10
CA LEU A 66 5.58 -14.09 -23.82
C LEU A 66 6.35 -15.13 -24.65
N GLY A 67 6.79 -14.77 -25.85
CA GLY A 67 7.53 -15.67 -26.75
C GLY A 67 8.87 -16.11 -26.16
N GLY A 68 9.49 -15.27 -25.33
CA GLY A 68 10.65 -15.63 -24.53
C GLY A 68 10.39 -16.68 -23.43
N PHE A 69 9.13 -16.91 -23.03
CA PHE A 69 8.72 -17.91 -22.03
C PHE A 69 8.27 -19.24 -22.63
N TYR A 70 7.58 -19.21 -23.77
CA TYR A 70 7.04 -20.44 -24.37
C TYR A 70 8.01 -21.11 -25.35
N ASN A 71 8.96 -20.37 -25.95
CA ASN A 71 9.96 -20.95 -26.86
C ASN A 71 11.22 -21.46 -26.15
N SER A 72 11.39 -21.23 -24.84
CA SER A 72 12.61 -21.65 -24.12
C SER A 72 12.74 -23.17 -23.96
N ASN A 73 11.70 -23.95 -24.29
CA ASN A 73 11.68 -25.40 -24.14
C ASN A 73 11.77 -26.18 -25.47
N SER A 74 11.86 -25.51 -26.63
CA SER A 74 11.92 -26.22 -27.93
C SER A 74 13.32 -26.56 -28.41
N ASP A 75 14.37 -25.96 -27.85
CA ASP A 75 15.70 -25.97 -28.49
C ASP A 75 16.70 -26.95 -27.87
N SER A 76 16.32 -27.75 -26.86
CA SER A 76 17.25 -28.64 -26.17
C SER A 76 17.26 -30.10 -26.65
N ASN A 77 16.54 -30.49 -27.71
CA ASN A 77 16.43 -31.92 -28.08
C ASN A 77 16.64 -32.30 -29.55
N ASN A 78 17.24 -31.44 -30.38
CA ASN A 78 17.60 -31.84 -31.75
C ASN A 78 19.00 -31.38 -32.14
N SER A 79 20.01 -31.94 -31.48
CA SER A 79 21.35 -32.05 -32.08
C SER A 79 21.42 -33.33 -32.90
N SER A 80 20.97 -33.27 -34.15
CA SER A 80 21.55 -34.11 -35.20
C SER A 80 21.65 -33.29 -36.48
N ASP A 81 22.92 -33.08 -36.83
CA ASP A 81 23.47 -32.81 -38.15
C ASP A 81 22.46 -32.65 -39.28
N THR A 82 22.43 -31.48 -39.93
CA THR A 82 22.79 -31.35 -41.35
C THR A 82 22.99 -29.87 -41.70
N SER A 83 24.14 -29.59 -42.29
CA SER A 83 24.58 -28.30 -42.80
C SER A 83 23.72 -27.75 -43.95
N SER A 84 23.66 -26.41 -43.99
CA SER A 84 23.52 -25.52 -45.14
C SER A 84 22.11 -25.17 -45.70
N SER A 85 21.90 -23.85 -45.81
CA SER A 85 20.88 -23.12 -46.59
C SER A 85 19.44 -23.01 -46.03
N ALA A 86 19.12 -21.94 -45.28
CA ALA A 86 17.74 -21.42 -45.17
C ALA A 86 17.64 -20.08 -44.38
N SER A 87 18.00 -18.94 -44.99
CA SER A 87 17.69 -17.60 -44.44
C SER A 87 16.32 -17.04 -44.90
N ALA A 88 15.50 -17.83 -45.61
CA ALA A 88 14.22 -17.39 -46.17
C ALA A 88 12.97 -18.06 -45.54
N SER A 89 13.11 -18.98 -44.57
CA SER A 89 11.98 -19.84 -44.16
C SER A 89 11.21 -19.41 -42.91
N ALA A 90 11.62 -18.36 -42.19
CA ALA A 90 10.94 -17.96 -40.94
C ALA A 90 9.57 -17.32 -41.22
N SER A 91 9.47 -16.47 -42.25
CA SER A 91 8.22 -15.84 -42.68
C SER A 91 7.20 -16.83 -43.26
N ALA A 92 7.67 -17.85 -43.98
CA ALA A 92 6.80 -18.88 -44.57
C ALA A 92 6.20 -19.83 -43.51
N LYS A 93 6.93 -20.13 -42.43
CA LYS A 93 6.43 -20.97 -41.32
C LYS A 93 5.35 -20.25 -40.50
N ALA A 94 5.47 -18.93 -40.31
CA ALA A 94 4.44 -18.12 -39.65
C ALA A 94 3.11 -18.10 -40.45
N ASN A 95 3.19 -18.03 -41.79
CA ASN A 95 2.00 -18.03 -42.64
C ASN A 95 1.34 -19.41 -42.81
N ALA A 96 2.12 -20.50 -42.79
CA ALA A 96 1.57 -21.86 -42.85
C ALA A 96 0.71 -22.23 -41.62
N TYR A 97 0.98 -21.62 -40.46
CA TYR A 97 0.18 -21.84 -39.25
C TYR A 97 -1.19 -21.14 -39.30
N ARG A 98 -1.31 -20.01 -40.01
CA ARG A 98 -2.57 -19.29 -40.23
C ARG A 98 -3.51 -20.01 -41.20
N ALA A 99 -2.98 -20.67 -42.24
CA ALA A 99 -3.81 -21.28 -43.29
C ALA A 99 -4.46 -22.62 -42.88
N ARG A 100 -3.96 -23.30 -41.83
CA ARG A 100 -4.44 -24.64 -41.43
C ARG A 100 -5.63 -24.65 -40.45
N THR A 101 -6.13 -23.49 -40.02
CA THR A 101 -7.19 -23.39 -38.99
C THR A 101 -8.61 -23.19 -39.55
N GLN A 102 -8.79 -23.13 -40.87
CA GLN A 102 -10.10 -22.90 -41.52
C GLN A 102 -10.83 -24.19 -41.96
N ARG A 103 -10.77 -25.28 -41.20
CA ARG A 103 -11.68 -26.42 -41.43
C ARG A 103 -12.29 -26.93 -40.14
N ARG A 104 -13.62 -26.82 -40.09
CA ARG A 104 -14.57 -27.22 -39.04
C ARG A 104 -14.36 -26.50 -37.71
N SER A 105 -15.25 -25.56 -37.40
CA SER A 105 -15.42 -25.00 -36.07
C SER A 105 -15.96 -26.08 -35.11
N SER A 106 -15.09 -27.02 -34.73
CA SER A 106 -15.27 -27.68 -33.44
C SER A 106 -15.45 -26.59 -32.39
N LYS A 107 -16.29 -26.82 -31.38
CA LYS A 107 -16.25 -26.10 -30.09
C LYS A 107 -14.90 -26.32 -29.37
N ARG A 108 -13.79 -26.38 -30.10
CA ARG A 108 -12.43 -26.27 -29.59
C ARG A 108 -12.34 -24.93 -28.90
N LEU A 109 -11.76 -24.93 -27.71
CA LEU A 109 -11.37 -23.72 -26.99
C LEU A 109 -10.82 -22.72 -28.01
N ARG A 110 -11.48 -21.56 -28.10
CA ARG A 110 -10.92 -20.43 -28.84
C ARG A 110 -9.55 -20.20 -28.23
N ARG A 111 -8.52 -20.12 -29.07
CA ARG A 111 -7.20 -19.69 -28.61
C ARG A 111 -7.38 -18.31 -28.01
N THR A 112 -7.03 -18.18 -26.74
CA THR A 112 -6.91 -16.88 -26.09
C THR A 112 -5.84 -16.08 -26.84
N THR A 113 -6.06 -14.78 -26.95
CA THR A 113 -5.04 -13.87 -27.49
C THR A 113 -3.91 -13.70 -26.47
N ALA A 114 -2.70 -13.37 -26.91
CA ALA A 114 -1.57 -13.07 -26.01
C ALA A 114 -1.93 -11.99 -24.97
N LYS A 115 -2.75 -11.01 -25.36
CA LYS A 115 -3.31 -10.00 -24.47
C LYS A 115 -4.21 -10.60 -23.38
N GLU A 116 -5.12 -11.49 -23.75
CA GLU A 116 -6.00 -12.19 -22.79
C GLU A 116 -5.18 -13.06 -21.83
N ASP A 117 -4.17 -13.77 -22.32
CA ASP A 117 -3.27 -14.57 -21.49
C ASP A 117 -2.51 -13.70 -20.48
N CYS A 118 -2.00 -12.54 -20.89
CA CYS A 118 -1.38 -11.57 -19.98
C CYS A 118 -2.36 -11.04 -18.93
N ILE A 119 -3.59 -10.69 -19.34
CA ILE A 119 -4.64 -10.25 -18.40
C ILE A 119 -4.96 -11.36 -17.39
N HIS A 120 -5.11 -12.60 -17.86
CA HIS A 120 -5.37 -13.74 -17.00
C HIS A 120 -4.21 -14.04 -16.05
N ALA A 121 -2.95 -13.98 -16.52
CA ALA A 121 -1.77 -14.14 -15.69
C ALA A 121 -1.69 -13.05 -14.62
N PHE A 122 -2.00 -11.79 -14.98
CA PHE A 122 -2.05 -10.69 -14.02
C PHE A 122 -3.15 -10.89 -12.97
N LEU A 123 -4.36 -11.26 -13.37
CA LEU A 123 -5.46 -11.53 -12.45
C LEU A 123 -5.11 -12.69 -11.52
N ASN A 124 -4.51 -13.75 -12.05
CA ASN A 124 -4.04 -14.87 -11.25
C ASN A 124 -2.98 -14.44 -10.23
N LEU A 125 -1.98 -13.64 -10.63
CA LEU A 125 -0.97 -13.10 -9.72
C LEU A 125 -1.58 -12.26 -8.60
N ARG A 126 -2.54 -11.40 -8.95
CA ARG A 126 -3.25 -10.56 -7.98
C ARG A 126 -4.04 -11.40 -6.99
N ASP A 127 -4.77 -12.40 -7.48
CA ASP A 127 -5.61 -13.27 -6.66
C ASP A 127 -4.76 -14.19 -5.78
N GLN A 128 -3.64 -14.72 -6.28
CA GLN A 128 -2.64 -15.45 -5.49
C GLN A 128 -2.03 -14.59 -4.39
N THR A 129 -1.69 -13.34 -4.70
CA THR A 129 -1.18 -12.38 -3.72
C THR A 129 -2.22 -12.07 -2.65
N GLU A 130 -3.48 -11.89 -3.03
CA GLU A 130 -4.58 -11.65 -2.07
C GLU A 130 -4.82 -12.86 -1.15
N MET A 131 -4.76 -14.09 -1.70
CA MET A 131 -4.88 -15.31 -0.88
C MET A 131 -3.73 -15.45 0.11
N CYS A 132 -2.49 -15.15 -0.30
CA CYS A 132 -1.33 -15.15 0.59
C CYS A 132 -1.47 -14.10 1.70
N LEU A 133 -1.89 -12.87 1.35
CA LEU A 133 -2.16 -11.80 2.31
C LEU A 133 -3.21 -12.22 3.33
N GLN A 134 -4.31 -12.84 2.89
CA GLN A 134 -5.36 -13.35 3.77
C GLN A 134 -4.82 -14.42 4.73
N GLU A 135 -4.05 -15.40 4.24
CA GLU A 135 -3.48 -16.44 5.09
C GLU A 135 -2.53 -15.84 6.16
N VAL A 136 -1.68 -14.89 5.77
CA VAL A 136 -0.77 -14.20 6.70
C VAL A 136 -1.53 -13.35 7.71
N ALA A 137 -2.58 -12.64 7.29
CA ALA A 137 -3.45 -11.88 8.18
C ALA A 137 -4.14 -12.79 9.21
N ASP A 138 -4.61 -13.97 8.78
CA ASP A 138 -5.23 -14.94 9.68
C ASP A 138 -4.21 -15.50 10.69
N MET A 139 -2.98 -15.79 10.26
CA MET A 139 -1.88 -16.17 11.15
C MET A 139 -1.48 -15.06 12.14
N ALA A 140 -1.69 -13.79 11.76
CA ALA A 140 -1.31 -12.62 12.53
C ALA A 140 -2.36 -12.26 13.60
N ILE A 141 -3.65 -12.39 13.30
CA ILE A 141 -4.73 -11.97 14.20
C ILE A 141 -5.04 -13.03 15.24
N SER A 142 -4.91 -14.30 14.88
CA SER A 142 -5.59 -15.36 15.58
C SER A 142 -4.90 -15.82 16.87
N LYS A 143 -5.70 -16.35 17.78
CA LYS A 143 -5.27 -17.36 18.76
C LYS A 143 -5.41 -18.76 18.16
N THR A 144 -5.28 -18.91 16.84
CA THR A 144 -5.45 -20.23 16.21
C THR A 144 -4.30 -21.14 16.65
N PRO A 145 -4.46 -22.47 16.52
CA PRO A 145 -3.37 -23.44 16.76
C PRO A 145 -2.11 -23.19 15.93
N HIS A 146 -2.15 -22.26 14.99
CA HIS A 146 -1.16 -22.07 13.95
C HIS A 146 -0.74 -20.61 13.93
N PRO A 147 0.16 -20.18 14.85
CA PRO A 147 0.68 -18.82 14.87
C PRO A 147 1.64 -18.56 13.70
N LEU A 148 1.84 -17.28 13.37
CA LEU A 148 2.86 -16.86 12.42
C LEU A 148 4.25 -17.30 12.89
N THR A 149 4.97 -17.99 12.01
CA THR A 149 6.40 -18.32 12.16
C THR A 149 7.10 -18.05 10.84
N LEU A 150 8.43 -17.88 10.86
CA LEU A 150 9.20 -17.67 9.64
C LEU A 150 9.01 -18.82 8.63
N ALA A 151 9.01 -20.07 9.11
CA ALA A 151 8.82 -21.24 8.27
C ALA A 151 7.44 -21.24 7.57
N ARG A 152 6.40 -20.82 8.29
CA ARG A 152 5.04 -20.75 7.73
C ARG A 152 4.83 -19.57 6.80
N LEU A 153 5.46 -18.42 7.08
CA LEU A 153 5.50 -17.30 6.15
C LEU A 153 6.15 -17.72 4.82
N ARG A 154 7.32 -18.38 4.87
CA ARG A 154 8.01 -18.90 3.69
C ARG A 154 7.15 -19.92 2.93
N SER A 155 6.52 -20.85 3.66
CA SER A 155 5.62 -21.84 3.07
C SER A 155 4.43 -21.18 2.37
N SER A 156 3.77 -20.22 3.01
CA SER A 156 2.65 -19.48 2.42
C SER A 156 3.07 -18.76 1.13
N ILE A 157 4.16 -18.00 1.17
CA ILE A 157 4.69 -17.30 -0.02
C ILE A 157 5.00 -18.30 -1.14
N HIS A 158 5.70 -19.39 -0.82
CA HIS A 158 6.05 -20.43 -1.79
C HIS A 158 4.81 -21.13 -2.40
N ASN A 159 3.77 -21.38 -1.59
CA ASN A 159 2.55 -22.06 -2.05
C ASN A 159 1.74 -21.24 -3.04
N TYR A 160 1.72 -19.91 -2.88
CA TYR A 160 0.97 -19.01 -3.78
C TYR A 160 1.79 -18.56 -4.99
N GLY A 161 3.10 -18.76 -4.99
CA GLY A 161 3.95 -18.66 -6.19
C GLY A 161 5.28 -17.95 -5.93
N PRO A 162 6.32 -18.23 -6.73
CA PRO A 162 7.63 -17.60 -6.58
C PRO A 162 7.61 -16.09 -6.87
N ILE A 163 6.58 -15.64 -7.60
CA ILE A 163 6.39 -14.24 -7.98
C ILE A 163 5.10 -13.81 -7.32
N LEU A 164 5.18 -13.26 -6.11
CA LEU A 164 4.08 -12.53 -5.49
C LEU A 164 4.36 -11.04 -5.60
N ASN A 165 3.30 -10.24 -5.68
CA ASN A 165 3.45 -8.79 -5.56
C ASN A 165 3.53 -8.43 -4.06
N ILE A 166 4.72 -8.57 -3.48
CA ILE A 166 4.97 -8.42 -2.03
C ILE A 166 4.53 -7.05 -1.48
N ASN A 167 4.52 -6.04 -2.35
CA ASN A 167 4.17 -4.66 -2.05
C ASN A 167 2.70 -4.33 -2.37
N GLN A 168 1.93 -5.29 -2.86
CA GLN A 168 0.49 -5.16 -3.06
C GLN A 168 -0.22 -4.97 -1.72
N ARG A 169 -1.21 -4.08 -1.72
CA ARG A 169 -2.13 -3.90 -0.59
C ARG A 169 -3.31 -4.84 -0.75
N SER A 170 -3.65 -5.55 0.31
CA SER A 170 -4.88 -6.33 0.40
C SER A 170 -6.09 -5.41 0.35
N ALA A 171 -7.23 -5.96 -0.07
CA ALA A 171 -8.53 -5.31 0.08
C ALA A 171 -8.86 -4.99 1.55
N ILE A 172 -8.34 -5.77 2.51
CA ILE A 172 -8.48 -5.56 3.96
C ILE A 172 -7.54 -4.46 4.46
N GLY A 173 -6.63 -4.00 3.60
CA GLY A 173 -5.84 -2.80 3.78
C GLY A 173 -4.37 -3.03 4.10
N GLY A 174 -3.96 -4.23 4.52
CA GLY A 174 -2.57 -4.53 4.88
C GLY A 174 -1.65 -4.82 3.67
N THR A 175 -0.35 -4.58 3.83
CA THR A 175 0.68 -5.29 3.04
C THR A 175 1.19 -6.47 3.88
N LEU A 176 1.88 -7.44 3.25
CA LEU A 176 2.46 -8.58 3.98
C LEU A 176 3.36 -8.11 5.15
N LEU A 177 4.11 -7.04 4.92
CA LEU A 177 4.98 -6.44 5.92
C LEU A 177 4.18 -5.85 7.10
N VAL A 178 3.13 -5.09 6.80
CA VAL A 178 2.28 -4.48 7.83
C VAL A 178 1.54 -5.55 8.63
N ASP A 179 1.00 -6.60 7.99
CA ASP A 179 0.28 -7.66 8.69
C ASP A 179 1.21 -8.50 9.58
N CYS A 180 2.46 -8.74 9.17
CA CYS A 180 3.49 -9.29 10.07
C CYS A 180 3.70 -8.40 11.31
N CYS A 181 3.76 -7.08 11.13
CA CYS A 181 3.88 -6.14 12.25
C CYS A 181 2.60 -6.05 13.11
N ARG A 182 1.42 -6.37 12.57
CA ARG A 182 0.13 -6.40 13.31
C ARG A 182 -0.07 -7.69 14.10
N ALA A 183 0.78 -8.69 13.89
CA ALA A 183 0.64 -10.03 14.45
C ALA A 183 0.64 -10.07 15.98
N ARG A 184 -0.48 -10.46 16.61
CA ARG A 184 -0.67 -10.47 18.06
C ARG A 184 -0.21 -11.80 18.66
N CYS A 185 0.09 -11.78 19.96
CA CYS A 185 0.49 -12.99 20.71
C CYS A 185 1.73 -13.72 20.16
N ILE A 186 2.55 -13.05 19.34
CA ILE A 186 3.79 -13.58 18.76
C ILE A 186 4.97 -12.81 19.34
N ARG A 187 6.06 -13.53 19.63
CA ARG A 187 7.29 -12.93 20.15
C ARG A 187 7.89 -11.98 19.12
N GLU A 188 8.38 -10.84 19.58
CA GLU A 188 9.02 -9.83 18.74
C GLU A 188 10.15 -10.40 17.88
N SER A 189 10.96 -11.33 18.41
CA SER A 189 12.05 -11.97 17.65
C SER A 189 11.56 -12.74 16.42
N VAL A 190 10.37 -13.33 16.48
CA VAL A 190 9.75 -14.02 15.34
C VAL A 190 9.22 -13.01 14.33
N ILE A 191 8.60 -11.92 14.80
CA ILE A 191 8.15 -10.82 13.92
C ILE A 191 9.36 -10.22 13.19
N LEU A 192 10.46 -9.94 13.90
CA LEU A 192 11.70 -9.43 13.33
C LEU A 192 12.27 -10.37 12.26
N ALA A 193 12.25 -11.68 12.50
CA ALA A 193 12.70 -12.66 11.51
C ALA A 193 11.83 -12.63 10.24
N CYS A 194 10.51 -12.57 10.38
CA CYS A 194 9.58 -12.43 9.25
C CYS A 194 9.78 -11.11 8.50
N VAL A 195 9.92 -9.99 9.21
CA VAL A 195 10.17 -8.66 8.63
C VAL A 195 11.49 -8.63 7.87
N ARG A 196 12.56 -9.19 8.43
CA ARG A 196 13.87 -9.31 7.75
C ARG A 196 13.77 -10.13 6.48
N GLU A 197 13.07 -11.25 6.52
CA GLU A 197 12.85 -12.08 5.34
C GLU A 197 12.12 -11.29 4.25
N LEU A 198 10.99 -10.66 4.58
CA LEU A 198 10.20 -9.89 3.62
C LEU A 198 11.00 -8.74 3.00
N VAL A 199 11.75 -7.98 3.80
CA VAL A 199 12.50 -6.82 3.31
C VAL A 199 13.77 -7.25 2.55
N CYS A 200 14.55 -8.18 3.10
CA CYS A 200 15.86 -8.53 2.54
C CYS A 200 15.79 -9.56 1.41
N VAL A 201 14.89 -10.54 1.49
CA VAL A 201 14.78 -11.64 0.51
C VAL A 201 13.73 -11.32 -0.54
N TYR A 202 12.58 -10.80 -0.11
CA TYR A 202 11.44 -10.57 -1.00
C TYR A 202 11.25 -9.11 -1.44
N GLY A 203 12.12 -8.18 -1.02
CA GLY A 203 12.07 -6.79 -1.47
C GLY A 203 10.85 -6.00 -1.01
N ALA A 204 10.25 -6.35 0.14
CA ALA A 204 9.17 -5.58 0.73
C ALA A 204 9.64 -4.18 1.08
N CYS A 205 8.89 -3.16 0.66
CA CYS A 205 9.20 -1.76 0.88
C CYS A 205 8.54 -1.26 2.17
N PRO A 206 9.33 -0.80 3.17
CA PRO A 206 8.81 -0.26 4.42
C PRO A 206 7.96 1.00 4.28
N MET A 207 8.16 1.75 3.18
CA MET A 207 7.46 3.02 2.89
C MET A 207 6.08 2.83 2.29
N ILE A 208 5.65 1.61 1.99
CA ILE A 208 4.33 1.38 1.43
C ILE A 208 3.35 1.21 2.58
N PRO A 209 2.55 2.23 2.93
CA PRO A 209 1.60 2.11 4.00
C PRO A 209 0.47 1.14 3.62
N ALA A 210 -0.09 0.49 4.63
CA ALA A 210 -1.39 -0.14 4.54
C ALA A 210 -2.49 0.91 4.35
N THR A 211 -3.57 0.62 3.63
CA THR A 211 -4.76 1.46 3.53
C THR A 211 -5.89 0.93 4.41
N GLU A 212 -6.10 1.48 5.60
CA GLU A 212 -7.21 1.03 6.45
C GLU A 212 -8.57 1.57 5.93
N GLY A 213 -9.34 0.73 5.23
CA GLY A 213 -10.80 0.83 5.19
C GLY A 213 -11.46 1.91 4.31
N ALA A 214 -11.05 2.11 3.04
CA ALA A 214 -11.78 3.06 2.18
C ALA A 214 -12.11 2.62 0.74
N MET A 215 -11.55 1.51 0.21
CA MET A 215 -11.56 1.32 -1.26
C MET A 215 -12.59 0.36 -1.87
N HIS A 216 -13.53 -0.24 -1.12
CA HIS A 216 -14.55 -1.11 -1.75
C HIS A 216 -16.02 -0.71 -1.54
N GLN A 217 -16.30 0.41 -0.88
CA GLN A 217 -17.60 1.07 -1.04
C GLN A 217 -17.49 2.18 -2.07
N ARG A 218 -17.49 1.80 -3.35
CA ARG A 218 -18.20 2.63 -4.34
C ARG A 218 -19.68 2.58 -3.95
N VAL A 219 -20.07 3.33 -2.94
CA VAL A 219 -21.47 3.70 -2.77
C VAL A 219 -21.80 4.42 -4.05
N LYS A 220 -22.53 3.75 -4.95
CA LYS A 220 -23.27 4.45 -5.99
C LYS A 220 -24.21 5.34 -5.21
N VAL A 221 -23.80 6.58 -4.94
CA VAL A 221 -24.68 7.62 -4.42
C VAL A 221 -25.71 7.79 -5.52
N LYS A 222 -26.82 7.05 -5.40
CA LYS A 222 -27.99 7.25 -6.22
C LYS A 222 -28.50 8.61 -5.75
N VAL A 223 -28.07 9.66 -6.43
CA VAL A 223 -28.59 11.02 -6.23
C VAL A 223 -30.09 10.90 -6.52
N LYS A 224 -30.87 10.72 -5.46
CA LYS A 224 -32.32 10.87 -5.54
C LYS A 224 -32.50 12.38 -5.69
N VAL A 225 -32.64 12.82 -6.94
CA VAL A 225 -33.14 14.17 -7.25
C VAL A 225 -34.55 14.22 -6.70
N THR A 226 -34.68 14.67 -5.47
CA THR A 226 -35.97 15.01 -4.87
C THR A 226 -36.41 16.28 -5.57
N ALA A 227 -37.51 16.20 -6.31
CA ALA A 227 -38.14 17.36 -6.91
C ALA A 227 -38.42 18.42 -5.82
N PRO A 228 -38.30 19.72 -6.13
CA PRO A 228 -38.58 20.79 -5.17
C PRO A 228 -40.00 20.67 -4.65
N VAL A 229 -40.12 20.61 -3.33
CA VAL A 229 -41.40 20.68 -2.61
C VAL A 229 -42.01 22.06 -2.87
N PRO A 230 -43.28 22.16 -3.32
CA PRO A 230 -43.93 23.44 -3.52
C PRO A 230 -44.15 24.16 -2.18
N THR A 231 -43.70 25.41 -2.15
CA THR A 231 -43.84 26.37 -1.06
C THR A 231 -45.32 26.62 -0.72
N PRO A 232 -45.78 26.38 0.52
CA PRO A 232 -47.08 26.87 0.96
C PRO A 232 -47.02 28.37 1.28
N ALA A 233 -48.05 29.08 0.84
CA ALA A 233 -48.24 30.52 1.01
C ALA A 233 -48.36 30.94 2.49
N PRO A 234 -47.94 32.18 2.85
CA PRO A 234 -48.05 32.70 4.20
C PRO A 234 -49.48 33.15 4.50
N ALA A 235 -49.98 32.80 5.69
CA ALA A 235 -51.21 33.33 6.27
C ALA A 235 -50.91 34.08 7.58
N PRO A 236 -51.77 35.05 7.97
CA PRO A 236 -51.37 36.23 8.72
C PRO A 236 -51.40 36.10 10.25
N SER A 237 -50.67 37.03 10.84
CA SER A 237 -50.42 37.30 12.26
C SER A 237 -51.67 37.33 13.14
N ALA A 238 -51.57 36.74 14.33
CA ALA A 238 -52.41 37.06 15.47
C ALA A 238 -51.58 37.23 16.76
N THR A 239 -51.80 38.38 17.35
CA THR A 239 -51.37 38.96 18.62
C THR A 239 -51.73 38.08 19.83
N ASN A 240 -50.85 37.96 20.83
CA ASN A 240 -51.18 38.33 22.22
C ASN A 240 -50.03 38.21 23.25
N MET A 241 -50.11 39.14 24.20
CA MET A 241 -49.27 39.39 25.37
C MET A 241 -49.46 38.34 26.48
N THR A 242 -48.40 38.06 27.26
CA THR A 242 -48.32 38.06 28.76
C THR A 242 -46.97 37.44 29.16
N ARG A 243 -46.05 38.17 29.80
CA ARG A 243 -45.90 38.54 31.23
C ARG A 243 -45.07 37.52 32.05
N SER A 244 -43.86 37.99 32.42
CA SER A 244 -43.08 37.76 33.66
C SER A 244 -42.67 36.33 34.06
N THR A 245 -41.35 36.12 34.24
CA THR A 245 -40.76 35.89 35.57
C THR A 245 -39.23 35.90 35.56
N THR A 246 -38.72 36.46 36.64
CA THR A 246 -37.35 36.69 37.08
C THR A 246 -36.61 35.39 37.38
N THR A 247 -35.36 35.22 36.94
CA THR A 247 -34.31 34.62 37.79
C THR A 247 -32.92 34.99 37.29
N SER A 248 -32.18 35.60 38.20
CA SER A 248 -30.73 35.81 38.20
C SER A 248 -29.97 34.50 38.03
N ASN A 249 -28.87 34.51 37.26
CA ASN A 249 -27.63 33.84 37.64
C ASN A 249 -26.43 34.45 36.91
N THR A 250 -25.45 34.83 37.71
CA THR A 250 -24.16 35.43 37.35
C THR A 250 -23.29 34.45 36.59
N ALA A 251 -22.96 34.81 35.34
CA ALA A 251 -21.98 34.14 34.51
C ALA A 251 -20.72 35.00 34.38
N THR A 252 -19.66 34.65 35.11
CA THR A 252 -18.29 35.08 34.85
C THR A 252 -17.73 34.22 33.72
N LYS A 253 -17.89 34.70 32.48
CA LYS A 253 -17.21 34.17 31.28
C LYS A 253 -15.74 34.60 31.31
N SER A 254 -14.84 33.64 31.50
CA SER A 254 -13.43 33.76 31.16
C SER A 254 -13.27 33.67 29.64
N ASN A 255 -13.08 34.81 28.98
CA ASN A 255 -12.63 34.90 27.60
C ASN A 255 -11.15 34.51 27.54
N ASN A 256 -10.82 33.28 27.13
CA ASN A 256 -9.46 32.90 26.67
C ASN A 256 -9.43 31.66 25.74
N ASN A 257 -10.56 31.20 25.19
CA ASN A 257 -10.62 29.95 24.42
C ASN A 257 -10.69 30.09 22.88
N ASP A 258 -10.81 31.28 22.32
CA ASP A 258 -11.08 31.44 20.88
C ASP A 258 -9.86 31.24 19.95
N GLU A 259 -8.62 31.29 20.45
CA GLU A 259 -7.43 31.03 19.62
C GLU A 259 -7.06 29.54 19.51
N ASN A 260 -7.41 28.71 20.50
CA ASN A 260 -7.09 27.27 20.46
C ASN A 260 -7.99 26.48 19.50
N ASP A 261 -9.22 26.93 19.25
CA ASP A 261 -10.16 26.22 18.36
C ASP A 261 -9.83 26.38 16.87
N LYS A 262 -9.16 27.48 16.47
CA LYS A 262 -8.74 27.68 15.08
C LYS A 262 -7.58 26.76 14.68
N ASN A 263 -6.63 26.52 15.58
CA ASN A 263 -5.49 25.61 15.32
C ASN A 263 -5.92 24.14 15.22
N ASN A 264 -6.93 23.73 15.99
CA ASN A 264 -7.46 22.36 15.92
C ASN A 264 -8.20 22.06 14.61
N ASN A 265 -8.87 23.05 14.02
CA ASN A 265 -9.56 22.87 12.74
C ASN A 265 -8.61 22.79 11.54
N LYS A 266 -7.47 23.51 11.56
CA LYS A 266 -6.45 23.41 10.49
C LYS A 266 -5.79 22.02 10.47
N LYS A 267 -5.43 21.47 11.63
CA LYS A 267 -4.90 20.09 11.74
C LYS A 267 -5.93 19.03 11.30
N LYS A 268 -7.23 19.24 11.59
CA LYS A 268 -8.30 18.33 11.14
C LYS A 268 -8.50 18.31 9.62
N GLN A 269 -8.38 19.46 8.94
CA GLN A 269 -8.50 19.51 7.47
C GLN A 269 -7.29 18.89 6.75
N GLU A 270 -6.09 19.03 7.30
CA GLU A 270 -4.89 18.42 6.72
C GLU A 270 -4.89 16.89 6.87
N SER A 271 -5.42 16.40 8.00
CA SER A 271 -5.61 14.95 8.24
C SER A 271 -6.63 14.29 7.30
N GLN A 272 -7.51 15.04 6.61
CA GLN A 272 -8.43 14.46 5.61
C GLN A 272 -7.76 14.19 4.26
N ARG A 273 -6.61 14.83 3.96
CA ARG A 273 -5.91 14.64 2.68
C ARG A 273 -5.01 13.41 2.67
N TYR A 274 -4.51 13.01 3.83
CA TYR A 274 -3.78 11.77 3.99
C TYR A 274 -4.79 10.67 4.23
N GLY A 275 -5.13 9.91 3.17
CA GLY A 275 -5.95 8.71 3.32
C GLY A 275 -5.39 7.81 4.42
N ASN A 276 -6.24 6.98 5.02
CA ASN A 276 -5.90 6.11 6.15
C ASN A 276 -4.69 5.24 5.83
N THR A 277 -3.48 5.73 6.10
CA THR A 277 -2.22 5.11 5.74
C THR A 277 -1.57 4.60 7.00
N LEU A 278 -1.15 3.35 7.01
CA LEU A 278 -0.57 2.72 8.18
C LEU A 278 0.80 2.11 7.81
N PRO A 279 1.88 2.89 7.94
CA PRO A 279 3.23 2.40 7.72
C PRO A 279 3.62 1.30 8.71
N ALA A 280 4.48 0.37 8.29
CA ALA A 280 4.96 -0.71 9.16
C ALA A 280 5.68 -0.19 10.41
N LEU A 281 6.43 0.92 10.28
CA LEU A 281 7.11 1.56 11.41
C LEU A 281 6.14 2.10 12.46
N VAL A 282 5.02 2.70 12.03
CA VAL A 282 3.98 3.20 12.94
C VAL A 282 3.38 2.06 13.77
N VAL A 283 3.06 0.92 13.11
CA VAL A 283 2.56 -0.27 13.80
C VAL A 283 3.60 -0.82 14.78
N ALA A 284 4.86 -0.93 14.37
CA ALA A 284 5.92 -1.43 15.24
C ALA A 284 6.16 -0.55 16.47
N SER A 285 6.09 0.77 16.29
CA SER A 285 6.28 1.77 17.34
C SER A 285 5.14 1.75 18.34
N ALA A 286 3.88 1.79 17.85
CA ALA A 286 2.70 1.75 18.70
C ALA A 286 2.58 0.46 19.53
N ARG A 287 3.18 -0.65 19.05
CA ARG A 287 3.19 -1.95 19.74
C ARG A 287 4.38 -2.17 20.66
N GLY A 288 5.34 -1.25 20.72
CA GLY A 288 6.53 -1.40 21.55
C GLY A 288 7.46 -2.52 21.06
N MET A 289 7.80 -2.55 19.77
CA MET A 289 8.72 -3.54 19.17
C MET A 289 10.08 -2.91 18.80
N PRO A 290 10.97 -2.64 19.78
CA PRO A 290 12.18 -1.85 19.56
C PRO A 290 13.15 -2.43 18.53
N SER A 291 13.28 -3.75 18.45
CA SER A 291 14.18 -4.44 17.50
C SER A 291 13.67 -4.33 16.07
N VAL A 292 12.34 -4.37 15.89
CA VAL A 292 11.69 -4.15 14.59
C VAL A 292 11.80 -2.68 14.19
N VAL A 293 11.56 -1.76 15.12
CA VAL A 293 11.72 -0.31 14.92
C VAL A 293 13.15 0.01 14.49
N GLN A 294 14.17 -0.48 15.21
CA GLN A 294 15.58 -0.29 14.84
C GLN A 294 15.84 -0.79 13.42
N PHE A 295 15.46 -2.03 13.11
CA PHE A 295 15.70 -2.61 11.80
C PHE A 295 15.04 -1.80 10.67
N LEU A 296 13.81 -1.32 10.86
CA LEU A 296 13.13 -0.53 9.83
C LEU A 296 13.79 0.86 9.65
N LEU A 297 14.25 1.48 10.73
CA LEU A 297 15.01 2.75 10.68
C LEU A 297 16.37 2.57 10.01
N ASP A 298 17.10 1.49 10.33
CA ASP A 298 18.39 1.16 9.70
C ASP A 298 18.24 1.01 8.17
N ARG A 299 17.08 0.51 7.72
CA ARG A 299 16.78 0.36 6.29
C ARG A 299 16.33 1.66 5.65
N ASN A 300 15.61 2.50 6.38
CA ASN A 300 15.16 3.79 5.88
C ASN A 300 14.87 4.77 7.03
N PRO A 301 15.84 5.67 7.36
CA PRO A 301 15.67 6.64 8.44
C PRO A 301 14.51 7.63 8.22
N ARG A 302 14.11 7.87 6.96
CA ARG A 302 13.05 8.83 6.61
C ARG A 302 11.69 8.43 7.16
N LEU A 303 11.47 7.14 7.43
CA LEU A 303 10.22 6.64 8.01
C LEU A 303 9.88 7.30 9.35
N ARG A 304 10.87 7.85 10.06
CA ARG A 304 10.72 8.48 11.37
C ARG A 304 9.68 9.61 11.39
N ASN A 305 9.57 10.35 10.29
CA ASN A 305 8.69 11.51 10.17
C ASN A 305 7.43 11.21 9.36
N GLU A 306 7.22 9.95 8.97
CA GLU A 306 6.06 9.56 8.17
C GLU A 306 4.82 9.48 9.06
N TYR A 307 3.78 10.24 8.73
CA TYR A 307 2.51 10.18 9.45
C TYR A 307 1.76 8.89 9.09
N GLY A 308 1.16 8.27 10.09
CA GLY A 308 0.19 7.20 9.90
C GLY A 308 -1.12 7.52 10.58
N THR A 309 -2.23 7.04 10.03
CA THR A 309 -3.57 7.11 10.61
C THR A 309 -4.01 5.71 10.97
N SER A 310 -4.22 5.44 12.26
CA SER A 310 -4.72 4.14 12.70
C SER A 310 -5.33 4.20 14.11
N ARG A 311 -5.85 3.05 14.55
CA ARG A 311 -6.45 2.81 15.86
C ARG A 311 -5.77 1.62 16.54
N PHE A 312 -5.01 1.88 17.59
CA PHE A 312 -4.34 0.86 18.39
C PHE A 312 -5.08 0.62 19.71
N ARG A 313 -5.31 -0.65 20.05
CA ARG A 313 -5.94 -1.03 21.33
C ARG A 313 -4.89 -1.10 22.42
N LEU A 314 -5.27 -0.68 23.62
CA LEU A 314 -4.41 -0.81 24.79
C LEU A 314 -4.27 -2.28 25.20
N PHE A 315 -3.09 -2.68 25.68
CA PHE A 315 -2.82 -4.02 26.18
C PHE A 315 -3.38 -4.23 27.59
N LYS A 316 -3.34 -3.23 28.49
CA LYS A 316 -4.00 -3.36 29.81
C LYS A 316 -5.51 -3.35 29.70
N ASN A 317 -6.06 -2.51 28.83
CA ASN A 317 -7.51 -2.39 28.63
C ASN A 317 -7.88 -2.48 27.15
N SER A 318 -8.12 -3.70 26.67
CA SER A 318 -8.43 -3.98 25.26
C SER A 318 -9.72 -3.33 24.74
N ARG A 319 -10.56 -2.77 25.61
CA ARG A 319 -11.77 -2.01 25.23
C ARG A 319 -11.45 -0.55 24.87
N LYS A 320 -10.28 -0.06 25.29
CA LYS A 320 -9.80 1.30 25.03
C LYS A 320 -8.79 1.28 23.89
N SER A 321 -8.70 2.41 23.21
CA SER A 321 -7.84 2.55 22.04
C SER A 321 -7.44 3.99 21.84
N ILE A 322 -6.24 4.19 21.30
CA ILE A 322 -5.79 5.47 20.77
C ILE A 322 -6.04 5.46 19.27
N SER A 323 -6.61 6.55 18.76
CA SER A 323 -6.86 6.73 17.34
C SER A 323 -6.51 8.14 16.93
N GLY A 324 -5.84 8.30 15.81
CA GLY A 324 -5.52 9.59 15.23
C GLY A 324 -4.48 9.46 14.13
N THR A 325 -4.00 10.61 13.66
CA THR A 325 -2.94 10.72 12.66
C THR A 325 -1.70 11.24 13.35
N TYR A 326 -0.70 10.39 13.51
CA TYR A 326 0.49 10.67 14.30
C TYR A 326 1.73 10.12 13.61
N THR A 327 2.88 10.71 13.92
CA THR A 327 4.19 10.11 13.64
C THR A 327 4.42 8.86 14.51
N PRO A 328 5.38 7.99 14.18
CA PRO A 328 5.72 6.83 14.98
C PRO A 328 6.05 7.17 16.45
N SER A 329 6.75 8.30 16.69
CA SER A 329 7.17 8.72 18.03
C SER A 329 5.99 9.23 18.88
N GLU A 330 5.08 9.98 18.26
CA GLU A 330 3.84 10.43 18.87
C GLU A 330 2.92 9.26 19.21
N PHE A 331 2.78 8.27 18.32
CA PHE A 331 2.01 7.05 18.63
C PHE A 331 2.60 6.27 19.79
N ALA A 332 3.92 6.05 19.81
CA ALA A 332 4.57 5.34 20.92
C ALA A 332 4.41 6.10 22.25
N THR A 333 4.54 7.42 22.23
CA THR A 333 4.35 8.28 23.41
C THR A 333 2.90 8.23 23.91
N GLY A 334 1.93 8.44 23.02
CA GLY A 334 0.51 8.37 23.37
C GLY A 334 0.12 7.00 23.91
N MET A 335 0.60 5.90 23.29
CA MET A 335 0.39 4.53 23.78
C MET A 335 0.95 4.36 25.19
N MET A 336 2.17 4.82 25.45
CA MET A 336 2.78 4.74 26.78
C MET A 336 1.96 5.51 27.84
N GLU A 337 1.57 6.74 27.56
CA GLU A 337 0.79 7.58 28.47
C GLU A 337 -0.58 6.98 28.78
N ALA A 338 -1.29 6.51 27.75
CA ALA A 338 -2.59 5.88 27.95
C ALA A 338 -2.45 4.59 28.77
N GLU A 339 -1.46 3.74 28.51
CA GLU A 339 -1.27 2.52 29.31
C GLU A 339 -0.98 2.84 30.77
N MET A 340 -0.18 3.88 31.05
CA MET A 340 0.05 4.35 32.42
C MET A 340 -1.25 4.81 33.09
N GLU A 341 -2.11 5.57 32.39
CA GLU A 341 -3.42 6.00 32.89
C GLU A 341 -4.31 4.80 33.27
N TYR A 342 -4.23 3.70 32.51
CA TYR A 342 -4.95 2.45 32.78
C TYR A 342 -4.17 1.49 33.69
N GLY A 343 -3.18 1.96 34.43
CA GLY A 343 -2.50 1.22 35.50
C GLY A 343 -1.38 0.28 35.05
N ALA A 344 -0.82 0.46 33.86
CA ALA A 344 0.41 -0.24 33.47
C ALA A 344 1.60 0.25 34.30
N SER A 345 2.43 -0.68 34.73
CA SER A 345 3.67 -0.35 35.45
C SER A 345 4.77 0.08 34.46
N LYS A 346 5.71 0.93 34.90
CA LYS A 346 6.87 1.34 34.07
C LYS A 346 7.67 0.14 33.53
N ARG A 347 7.76 -0.95 34.30
CA ARG A 347 8.46 -2.19 33.88
C ARG A 347 7.80 -2.82 32.65
N GLU A 348 6.48 -2.78 32.56
CA GLU A 348 5.72 -3.30 31.41
C GLU A 348 5.84 -2.40 30.17
N LEU A 349 6.15 -1.12 30.38
CA LEU A 349 6.28 -0.11 29.31
C LEU A 349 7.72 0.09 28.81
N LYS A 350 8.69 -0.65 29.34
CA LYS A 350 10.11 -0.54 28.96
C LYS A 350 10.34 -0.66 27.44
N ALA A 351 9.57 -1.49 26.76
CA ALA A 351 9.68 -1.65 25.31
C ALA A 351 9.19 -0.42 24.52
N LEU A 352 8.11 0.22 24.98
CA LEU A 352 7.63 1.49 24.41
C LEU A 352 8.63 2.63 24.69
N GLU A 353 9.17 2.71 25.91
CA GLU A 353 10.24 3.66 26.25
C GLU A 353 11.45 3.50 25.32
N GLN A 354 11.85 2.25 25.04
CA GLN A 354 12.94 1.97 24.11
C GLN A 354 12.60 2.41 22.68
N CYS A 355 11.39 2.14 22.17
CA CYS A 355 10.96 2.65 20.87
C CYS A 355 11.02 4.18 20.79
N ILE A 356 10.49 4.88 21.81
CA ILE A 356 10.51 6.35 21.88
C ILE A 356 11.95 6.86 21.83
N ARG A 357 12.86 6.21 22.57
CA ARG A 357 14.29 6.54 22.57
C ARG A 357 14.90 6.40 21.18
N LEU A 358 14.72 5.25 20.51
CA LEU A 358 15.23 5.02 19.14
C LEU A 358 14.73 6.08 18.16
N LEU A 359 13.43 6.39 18.22
CA LEU A 359 12.78 7.38 17.35
C LEU A 359 13.20 8.84 17.64
N ARG A 360 13.84 9.12 18.79
CA ARG A 360 14.36 10.45 19.13
C ARG A 360 15.87 10.58 18.94
N GLU A 361 16.65 9.55 19.25
CA GLU A 361 18.12 9.66 19.40
C GLU A 361 18.88 9.85 18.08
N GLU A 362 18.51 9.16 16.99
CA GLU A 362 19.31 9.27 15.75
C GLU A 362 19.13 10.60 15.00
N GLY A 363 18.10 11.39 15.31
CA GLY A 363 17.95 12.73 14.72
C GLY A 363 19.10 13.65 15.09
N LYS A 364 19.70 13.46 16.28
CA LYS A 364 20.83 14.29 16.74
C LYS A 364 22.15 13.95 16.05
N LYS A 365 22.35 12.68 15.68
CA LYS A 365 23.60 12.24 15.01
C LYS A 365 23.72 12.76 13.58
N GLU A 366 22.59 12.96 12.88
CA GLU A 366 22.61 13.52 11.52
C GLU A 366 22.90 15.03 11.50
N GLU A 367 22.50 15.78 12.54
CA GLU A 367 22.76 17.23 12.63
C GLU A 367 24.23 17.52 13.01
N GLU A 368 24.81 16.73 13.93
CA GLU A 368 26.21 16.91 14.34
C GLU A 368 27.23 16.47 13.27
N GLY A 369 26.83 15.62 12.31
CA GLY A 369 27.71 15.18 11.21
C GLY A 369 27.63 16.03 9.95
N ALA A 370 26.74 17.01 9.90
CA ALA A 370 26.54 17.90 8.74
C ALA A 370 26.98 19.35 8.99
N ALA A 371 27.41 19.68 10.22
CA ALA A 371 28.06 20.92 10.60
C ALA A 371 29.59 20.74 10.58
#